data_AF-W7EDT6-F1
#
_entry.id   AF-W7EDT6-F1
#
_cell.length_a   1.000
_cell.length_b   1.000
_cell.length_c   1.000
_cell.angle_alpha   90.00
_cell.angle_beta   90.00
_cell.angle_gamma   90.00
#
_symmetry.space_group_name_H-M   'P 1'
#
loop_
_entity.id
_entity.type
_entity.pdbx_description
1 polymer ?
#
loop_
_entity_poly.entity_id
_entity_poly.type
_entity_poly.pdbx_seq_one_letter_code
_entity_poly.pdbx_strand_id
1 'polypeptide(L)'
;MIRPYRRSELSTDSDSDPDSDSDSDDNSHRGTASHRGQELKREMYYCQKCIDTKFDKKCYYELLNDTLNWRVCKKGHDFLHIPEWNPEAVAHHTQDQIQVGKELITIKEWVSRLKHEYCPGVDLT
;
A
#
# COMPACT_ATOMS: atom_id res chain seq x y z
N MET A 1 -11.21 -18.64 -35.98
CA MET A 1 -11.84 -17.56 -36.76
C MET A 1 -12.29 -16.48 -35.79
N ILE A 2 -11.61 -15.34 -35.80
CA ILE A 2 -11.80 -14.20 -34.89
C ILE A 2 -12.73 -13.22 -35.59
N ARG A 3 -13.83 -12.80 -34.95
CA ARG A 3 -14.69 -11.73 -35.47
C ARG A 3 -14.10 -10.37 -35.06
N PRO A 4 -13.84 -9.44 -35.99
CA PRO A 4 -13.31 -8.12 -35.64
C PRO A 4 -14.41 -7.24 -35.03
N TYR A 5 -14.04 -6.52 -33.97
CA TYR A 5 -14.88 -5.53 -33.29
C TYR A 5 -15.03 -4.29 -34.17
N ARG A 6 -16.27 -3.96 -34.55
CA ARG A 6 -16.64 -2.82 -35.39
C ARG A 6 -16.63 -1.54 -34.55
N ARG A 7 -15.72 -0.61 -34.86
CA ARG A 7 -15.73 0.78 -34.39
C ARG A 7 -16.84 1.52 -35.15
N SER A 8 -17.84 2.02 -34.42
CA SER A 8 -18.82 2.96 -34.95
C SER A 8 -18.65 4.27 -34.20
N GLU A 9 -18.18 5.30 -34.89
CA GLU A 9 -18.25 6.68 -34.42
C GLU A 9 -19.56 7.26 -34.95
N LEU A 10 -20.38 7.81 -34.06
CA LEU A 10 -21.54 8.61 -34.43
C LEU A 10 -21.62 9.82 -33.49
N SER A 11 -21.36 10.98 -34.07
CA SER A 11 -21.52 12.32 -33.54
C SER A 11 -23.00 12.66 -33.39
N THR A 12 -23.36 13.45 -32.37
CA THR A 12 -24.03 14.78 -32.45
C THR A 12 -24.77 15.11 -31.15
N ASP A 13 -24.41 16.28 -30.61
CA ASP A 13 -25.23 17.32 -29.96
C ASP A 13 -26.15 17.01 -28.77
N SER A 14 -25.81 17.72 -27.67
CA SER A 14 -26.65 18.56 -26.81
C SER A 14 -28.10 18.14 -26.55
N ASP A 15 -28.39 17.76 -25.31
CA ASP A 15 -29.60 18.20 -24.60
C ASP A 15 -29.33 18.21 -23.09
N SER A 16 -29.67 19.34 -22.48
CA SER A 16 -29.56 19.62 -21.06
C SER A 16 -30.83 19.14 -20.35
N ASP A 17 -30.71 18.19 -19.43
CA ASP A 17 -31.75 17.89 -18.44
C ASP A 17 -31.26 18.33 -17.05
N PRO A 18 -31.88 19.35 -16.44
CA PRO A 18 -31.66 19.71 -15.05
C PRO A 18 -32.60 18.90 -14.17
N ASP A 19 -32.06 17.92 -13.44
CA ASP A 19 -32.55 17.49 -12.13
C ASP A 19 -31.65 16.34 -11.67
N SER A 20 -30.79 16.60 -10.69
CA SER A 20 -30.17 15.54 -9.92
C SER A 20 -30.12 15.98 -8.48
N ASP A 21 -31.00 15.34 -7.75
CA ASP A 21 -31.13 15.39 -6.32
C ASP A 21 -29.80 15.19 -5.60
N SER A 22 -29.81 15.72 -4.40
CA SER A 22 -28.76 15.68 -3.41
C SER A 22 -28.27 14.25 -3.16
N ASP A 23 -27.00 14.00 -3.46
CA ASP A 23 -26.21 12.98 -2.77
C ASP A 23 -24.86 13.59 -2.42
N SER A 24 -24.84 14.30 -1.29
CA SER A 24 -23.62 14.59 -0.55
C SER A 24 -23.06 13.29 0.02
N ASP A 25 -22.44 12.49 -0.84
CA ASP A 25 -21.66 11.32 -0.48
C ASP A 25 -20.16 11.67 -0.47
N ASP A 26 -19.79 12.67 0.34
CA ASP A 26 -18.38 12.83 0.77
C ASP A 26 -18.10 11.87 1.93
N ASN A 27 -18.22 10.58 1.63
CA ASN A 27 -17.82 9.50 2.52
C ASN A 27 -16.77 8.63 1.83
N SER A 28 -15.83 9.27 1.13
CA SER A 28 -14.72 8.60 0.44
C SER A 28 -13.55 8.22 1.37
N HIS A 29 -13.75 8.28 2.69
CA HIS A 29 -12.81 7.72 3.69
C HIS A 29 -13.28 6.34 4.21
N ARG A 30 -14.14 5.65 3.45
CA ARG A 30 -14.57 4.28 3.73
C ARG A 30 -13.40 3.30 3.53
N GLY A 31 -12.68 3.01 4.60
CA GLY A 31 -12.46 1.66 5.12
C GLY A 31 -11.96 0.51 4.22
N THR A 32 -11.50 0.74 2.98
CA THR A 32 -10.89 -0.30 2.15
C THR A 32 -9.69 0.24 1.38
N ALA A 33 -8.55 0.41 2.06
CA ALA A 33 -7.26 0.49 1.36
C ALA A 33 -6.78 -0.92 0.97
N SER A 34 -7.60 -1.67 0.24
CA SER A 34 -7.17 -2.84 -0.53
C SER A 34 -7.56 -2.62 -1.99
N HIS A 35 -6.96 -1.57 -2.57
CA HIS A 35 -6.98 -1.36 -4.01
C HIS A 35 -5.54 -1.09 -4.47
N ARG A 36 -5.04 -2.05 -5.26
CA ARG A 36 -3.84 -2.06 -6.11
C ARG A 36 -3.02 -0.76 -6.08
N GLY A 37 -1.81 -0.86 -5.53
CA GLY A 37 -0.71 0.05 -5.86
C GLY A 37 -0.93 1.53 -5.55
N GLN A 38 -1.37 1.87 -4.32
CA GLN A 38 -1.14 3.24 -3.86
C GLN A 38 0.36 3.46 -3.76
N GLU A 39 0.85 4.49 -4.45
CA GLU A 39 2.22 4.98 -4.33
C GLU A 39 2.57 5.09 -2.84
N LEU A 40 3.74 4.60 -2.44
CA LEU A 40 4.27 4.67 -1.06
C LEU A 40 4.61 6.12 -0.65
N LYS A 41 3.75 7.08 -0.96
CA LYS A 41 3.85 8.50 -0.62
C LYS A 41 3.42 8.81 0.81
N ARG A 42 3.00 7.81 1.58
CA ARG A 42 2.49 8.00 2.95
C ARG A 42 3.03 6.90 3.85
N GLU A 43 3.34 7.27 5.09
CA GLU A 43 3.69 6.32 6.14
C GLU A 43 2.55 5.33 6.41
N MET A 44 2.90 4.08 6.71
CA MET A 44 1.95 2.97 6.89
C MET A 44 2.34 2.10 8.08
N TYR A 45 1.34 1.51 8.75
CA TYR A 45 1.52 0.62 9.90
C TYR A 45 0.87 -0.73 9.59
N TYR A 46 1.69 -1.76 9.38
CA TYR A 46 1.24 -3.12 9.06
C TYR A 46 1.16 -3.98 10.31
N CYS A 47 0.02 -4.60 10.56
CA CYS A 47 -0.12 -5.56 11.66
C CYS A 47 0.66 -6.84 11.33
N GLN A 48 1.51 -7.30 12.24
CA GLN A 48 2.28 -8.54 12.05
C GLN A 48 1.48 -9.82 12.36
N LYS A 49 0.28 -9.68 12.93
CA LYS A 49 -0.57 -10.81 13.35
C LYS A 49 -1.83 -10.97 12.50
N CYS A 50 -2.35 -9.90 11.92
CA CYS A 50 -3.58 -9.90 11.13
C CYS A 50 -3.26 -9.94 9.64
N ILE A 51 -4.06 -10.69 8.87
CA ILE A 51 -3.86 -10.84 7.42
C ILE A 51 -4.23 -9.52 6.73
N ASP A 52 -3.32 -9.02 5.87
CA ASP A 52 -3.47 -7.81 5.03
C ASP A 52 -4.03 -6.58 5.77
N THR A 53 -3.75 -6.47 7.07
CA THR A 53 -4.27 -5.38 7.90
C THR A 53 -3.21 -4.29 8.04
N LYS A 54 -3.52 -3.12 7.47
CA LYS A 54 -2.66 -1.94 7.46
C LYS A 54 -3.44 -0.69 7.81
N PHE A 55 -2.77 0.26 8.44
CA PHE A 55 -3.34 1.53 8.86
C PHE A 55 -2.47 2.67 8.34
N ASP A 56 -3.10 3.77 7.95
CA ASP A 56 -2.40 5.05 7.92
C ASP A 56 -2.15 5.55 9.35
N LYS A 57 -1.41 6.65 9.48
CA LYS A 57 -1.10 7.26 10.78
C LYS A 57 -2.34 7.53 11.64
N LYS A 58 -3.39 8.09 11.05
CA LYS A 58 -4.58 8.51 11.77
C LYS A 58 -5.32 7.29 12.33
N CYS A 59 -5.63 6.31 11.48
CA CYS A 59 -6.32 5.10 11.88
C CYS A 59 -5.48 4.24 12.84
N TYR A 60 -4.15 4.28 12.73
CA TYR A 60 -3.26 3.63 13.68
C TYR A 60 -3.41 4.25 15.09
N TYR A 61 -3.40 5.57 15.21
CA TYR A 61 -3.62 6.23 16.51
C TYR A 61 -5.04 6.03 17.06
N GLU A 62 -6.06 6.04 16.19
CA GLU A 62 -7.42 5.72 16.59
C GLU A 62 -7.52 4.28 17.13
N LEU A 63 -6.82 3.33 16.51
CA LEU A 63 -6.73 1.95 17.00
C LEU A 63 -6.07 1.91 18.39
N LEU A 64 -4.93 2.57 18.56
CA LEU A 64 -4.21 2.61 19.84
C LEU A 64 -5.04 3.24 20.96
N ASN A 65 -5.85 4.26 20.63
CA ASN A 65 -6.71 4.97 21.57
C ASN A 65 -8.09 4.32 21.77
N ASP A 66 -8.36 3.18 21.10
CA ASP A 66 -9.67 2.48 21.16
C ASP A 66 -10.84 3.32 20.62
N THR A 67 -10.55 4.30 19.76
CA THR A 67 -11.55 5.18 19.12
C THR A 67 -11.83 4.80 17.68
N LEU A 68 -11.16 3.79 17.14
CA LEU A 68 -11.41 3.29 15.79
C LEU A 68 -12.80 2.64 15.73
N ASN A 69 -13.65 3.14 14.84
CA ASN A 69 -15.05 2.72 14.72
C ASN A 69 -15.24 1.24 14.32
N TRP A 70 -14.18 0.53 13.92
CA TRP A 70 -14.24 -0.86 13.45
C TRP A 70 -13.27 -1.77 14.20
N ARG A 71 -13.73 -2.99 14.53
CA ARG A 71 -12.90 -4.02 15.17
C ARG A 71 -12.17 -4.87 14.14
N VAL A 72 -11.20 -4.27 13.46
CA VAL A 72 -10.38 -4.93 12.41
C VAL A 72 -9.06 -5.50 12.95
N CYS A 73 -8.55 -4.97 14.05
CA CYS A 73 -7.30 -5.38 14.70
C CYS A 73 -7.39 -5.12 16.21
N LYS A 74 -6.44 -5.63 17.00
CA LYS A 74 -6.28 -5.29 18.42
C LYS A 74 -5.11 -4.32 18.62
N LYS A 75 -5.29 -3.32 19.47
CA LYS A 75 -4.25 -2.34 19.84
C LYS A 75 -2.97 -2.94 20.46
N GLY A 76 -3.06 -4.17 20.98
CA GLY A 76 -1.92 -4.90 21.56
C GLY A 76 -1.15 -5.78 20.58
N HIS A 77 -1.44 -5.74 19.27
CA HIS A 77 -0.61 -6.43 18.28
C HIS A 77 0.66 -5.65 17.98
N ASP A 78 1.68 -6.36 17.49
CA ASP A 78 2.89 -5.73 16.97
C ASP A 78 2.65 -5.16 15.57
N PHE A 79 3.19 -3.96 15.33
CA PHE A 79 3.06 -3.26 14.06
C PHE A 79 4.43 -2.99 13.44
N LEU A 80 4.55 -3.29 12.15
CA LEU A 80 5.67 -2.87 11.31
C LEU A 80 5.38 -1.47 10.77
N HIS A 81 6.21 -0.50 11.14
CA HIS A 81 6.15 0.85 10.61
C HIS A 81 6.93 0.94 9.30
N ILE A 82 6.25 1.34 8.23
CA ILE A 82 6.84 1.67 6.94
C ILE A 82 6.84 3.20 6.83
N PRO A 83 8.02 3.85 6.85
CA PRO A 83 8.11 5.30 6.75
C PRO A 83 7.67 5.77 5.36
N GLU A 84 7.34 7.06 5.26
CA GLU A 84 7.12 7.71 3.97
C GLU A 84 8.37 7.61 3.08
N TRP A 85 8.15 7.39 1.78
CA TRP A 85 9.24 7.36 0.81
C TRP A 85 9.92 8.73 0.70
N ASN A 86 11.19 8.79 1.10
CA ASN A 86 12.02 9.99 0.94
C ASN A 86 12.95 9.84 -0.28
N PRO A 87 12.69 10.51 -1.41
CA PRO A 87 13.51 10.41 -2.61
C PRO A 87 14.95 10.93 -2.40
N GLU A 88 15.17 11.90 -1.51
CA GLU A 88 16.52 12.42 -1.22
C GLU A 88 17.35 11.38 -0.45
N ALA A 89 16.72 10.66 0.48
CA ALA A 89 17.39 9.61 1.25
C ALA A 89 17.91 8.47 0.37
N VAL A 90 17.27 8.21 -0.77
CA VAL A 90 17.65 7.14 -1.70
C VAL A 90 18.41 7.63 -2.92
N ALA A 91 18.54 8.95 -3.12
CA ALA A 91 19.21 9.54 -4.28
C ALA A 91 20.69 9.13 -4.40
N HIS A 92 21.29 8.75 -3.27
CA HIS A 92 22.68 8.29 -3.20
C HIS A 92 22.84 6.77 -3.32
N HIS A 93 21.74 6.01 -3.39
CA HIS A 93 21.78 4.56 -3.51
C HIS A 93 21.96 4.16 -4.98
N THR A 94 22.80 3.16 -5.23
CA THR A 94 22.80 2.49 -6.53
C THR A 94 21.60 1.54 -6.63
N GLN A 95 21.18 1.18 -7.84
CA GLN A 95 20.00 0.33 -8.08
C GLN A 95 20.08 -1.05 -7.38
N ASP A 96 21.29 -1.53 -7.10
CA ASP A 96 21.58 -2.82 -6.45
C ASP A 96 21.79 -2.72 -4.94
N GLN A 97 21.57 -1.54 -4.35
CA GLN A 97 21.74 -1.28 -2.93
C GLN A 97 20.42 -1.05 -2.21
N ILE A 98 20.39 -1.45 -0.94
CA ILE A 98 19.28 -1.24 -0.03
C ILE A 98 19.81 -0.81 1.34
N GLN A 99 19.02 -0.02 2.04
CA GLN A 99 19.32 0.41 3.40
C GLN A 99 18.66 -0.55 4.40
N VAL A 100 19.46 -1.18 5.26
CA VAL A 100 18.99 -2.05 6.35
C VAL A 100 19.43 -1.43 7.68
N GLY A 101 18.48 -0.80 8.37
CA GLY A 101 18.79 0.01 9.54
C GLY A 101 19.73 1.16 9.18
N LYS A 102 20.97 1.12 9.68
CA LYS A 102 22.01 2.13 9.40
C LYS A 102 23.01 1.69 8.33
N GLU A 103 22.91 0.47 7.82
CA GLU A 103 23.85 -0.08 6.84
C GLU A 103 23.29 -0.01 5.42
N LEU A 104 24.10 0.47 4.48
CA LEU A 104 23.82 0.37 3.05
C LEU A 104 24.51 -0.89 2.53
N ILE A 105 23.74 -1.87 2.08
CA ILE A 105 24.24 -3.17 1.62
C ILE A 105 23.68 -3.53 0.25
N THR A 106 24.33 -4.44 -0.46
CA THR A 106 23.81 -4.90 -1.75
C THR A 106 22.59 -5.81 -1.54
N ILE A 107 21.66 -5.82 -2.51
CA ILE A 107 20.50 -6.72 -2.50
C ILE A 107 20.96 -8.18 -2.36
N LYS A 108 22.04 -8.56 -3.07
CA LYS A 108 22.60 -9.93 -3.01
C LYS A 108 23.05 -10.29 -1.60
N GLU A 109 23.77 -9.39 -0.94
CA GLU A 109 24.22 -9.60 0.42
C GLU A 109 23.04 -9.69 1.40
N TRP A 110 22.07 -8.79 1.30
CA TRP A 110 20.90 -8.81 2.16
C TRP A 110 20.11 -10.12 2.04
N VAL A 111 19.87 -10.59 0.81
CA VAL A 111 19.21 -11.86 0.56
C VAL A 111 19.99 -13.02 1.18
N SER A 112 21.32 -13.02 1.08
CA SER A 112 22.16 -14.04 1.74
C SER A 112 22.03 -14.00 3.26
N ARG A 113 21.97 -12.81 3.88
CA ARG A 113 21.75 -12.67 5.33
C ARG A 113 20.40 -13.26 5.74
N LEU A 114 19.33 -12.90 5.02
CA LEU A 114 17.98 -13.43 5.28
C LEU A 114 17.92 -14.96 5.13
N LYS A 115 18.58 -15.52 4.11
CA LYS A 115 18.67 -16.97 3.92
C LYS A 115 19.33 -17.65 5.12
N HIS A 116 20.44 -17.11 5.61
CA HIS A 116 21.12 -17.68 6.77
C HIS A 116 20.27 -17.61 8.05
N GLU A 117 19.57 -16.50 8.27
CA GLU A 117 18.79 -16.27 9.49
C GLU A 117 17.47 -17.04 9.52
N TYR A 118 16.74 -17.09 8.39
CA TYR A 118 15.37 -17.60 8.34
C TYR A 118 15.20 -18.90 7.52
N CYS A 119 16.22 -19.32 6.77
CA CYS A 119 16.20 -20.56 5.98
C CYS A 119 17.45 -21.43 6.23
N PRO A 120 17.78 -21.77 7.49
CA PRO A 120 18.94 -22.60 7.78
C PRO A 120 18.78 -23.97 7.10
N GLY A 121 19.77 -24.35 6.27
CA GLY A 121 19.83 -25.66 5.63
C GLY A 121 19.28 -25.75 4.19
N VAL A 122 18.92 -24.63 3.54
CA VAL A 122 18.51 -24.62 2.13
C VAL A 122 19.62 -24.03 1.26
N ASP A 123 20.48 -24.89 0.69
CA ASP A 123 21.42 -24.51 -0.37
C ASP A 123 20.69 -24.43 -1.71
N LEU A 124 20.25 -23.23 -2.09
CA LEU A 124 19.78 -22.93 -3.45
C LEU A 124 20.97 -22.46 -4.27
N THR A 125 21.65 -23.44 -4.90
CA THR A 125 22.66 -23.22 -5.94
C THR A 125 22.01 -22.89 -7.28
#